data_AF-C1JCC1-F1
#
_entry.id   AF-C1JCC1-F1
#
_cell.length_a   1.000
_cell.length_b   1.000
_cell.length_c   1.000
_cell.angle_alpha   90.00
_cell.angle_beta   90.00
_cell.angle_gamma   90.00
#
_symmetry.space_group_name_H-M   'P 1'
#
loop_
_entity.id
_entity.type
_entity.pdbx_description
1 polymer ?
#
loop_
_entity_poly.entity_id
_entity_poly.type
_entity_poly.pdbx_seq_one_letter_code
_entity_poly.pdbx_strand_id
1 'polypeptide(L)' 'CRPNNTDSSCTTPLYDQGGPVEILPFLYLGSAYHASRKDMLDMLGITALINVSSNCPNHFEDHYQ' A
#
# COMPACT_ATOMS: atom_id res chain seq x y z
N CYS A 1 3.01 -10.59 -8.77
CA CYS A 1 2.69 -11.91 -9.37
C CYS A 1 3.62 -12.19 -10.54
N ARG A 2 4.30 -13.34 -10.55
CA ARG A 2 4.87 -13.94 -11.76
C ARG A 2 3.96 -15.11 -12.15
N PRO A 3 3.71 -15.38 -13.44
CA PRO A 3 2.77 -16.41 -13.85
C PRO A 3 3.52 -17.74 -13.91
N ASN A 4 3.13 -18.70 -13.08
CA ASN A 4 3.18 -20.14 -13.34
C ASN A 4 2.97 -20.90 -12.03
N ASN A 5 1.73 -21.06 -11.59
CA ASN A 5 1.14 -22.39 -11.37
C ASN A 5 -0.32 -22.25 -10.97
N THR A 6 -1.11 -23.19 -11.43
CA THR A 6 -2.53 -23.41 -11.20
C THR A 6 -2.85 -23.56 -9.70
N ASP A 7 -3.44 -22.55 -9.05
CA ASP A 7 -4.65 -22.72 -8.23
C ASP A 7 -5.25 -21.38 -7.77
N SER A 8 -6.55 -21.42 -7.50
CA SER A 8 -7.46 -20.29 -7.43
C SER A 8 -7.42 -19.55 -6.09
N SER A 9 -6.58 -18.52 -6.01
CA SER A 9 -6.77 -17.24 -5.29
C SER A 9 -5.39 -16.66 -5.03
N CYS A 10 -4.98 -15.68 -5.83
CA CYS A 10 -3.79 -14.88 -5.54
C CYS A 10 -4.07 -13.99 -4.33
N THR A 11 -4.18 -14.60 -3.15
CA THR A 11 -4.24 -13.87 -1.89
C THR A 11 -2.91 -13.17 -1.74
N THR A 12 -2.95 -11.85 -1.62
CA THR A 12 -1.77 -11.09 -1.22
C THR A 12 -1.23 -11.66 0.09
N PRO A 13 0.08 -11.53 0.37
CA PRO A 13 0.64 -11.96 1.65
C PRO A 13 -0.21 -11.46 2.82
N LEU A 14 -0.27 -12.21 3.94
CA LEU A 14 -1.17 -11.89 5.06
C LEU A 14 -1.08 -10.43 5.53
N TYR A 15 0.13 -9.84 5.51
CA TYR A 15 0.37 -8.44 5.89
C TYR A 15 -0.13 -7.40 4.87
N ASP A 16 -0.48 -7.84 3.66
CA ASP A 16 -1.08 -7.06 2.57
C ASP A 16 -2.59 -7.34 2.44
N GLN A 17 -3.18 -8.13 3.35
CA GLN A 17 -4.61 -8.39 3.39
C GLN A 17 -5.30 -7.26 4.18
N GLY A 18 -6.15 -6.49 3.52
CA GLY A 18 -6.84 -5.34 4.10
C GLY A 18 -6.25 -4.00 3.66
N GLY A 19 -6.08 -3.09 4.62
CA GLY A 19 -5.51 -1.76 4.43
C GLY A 19 -4.37 -1.47 5.41
N PRO A 20 -3.69 -0.33 5.27
CA PRO A 20 -2.64 0.08 6.18
C PRO A 20 -3.21 0.28 7.59
N VAL A 21 -2.39 0.00 8.60
CA VAL A 21 -2.80 0.02 10.02
C VAL A 21 -2.52 1.40 10.60
N GLU A 22 -3.51 1.98 11.28
CA GLU A 22 -3.32 3.22 12.03
C GLU A 22 -2.50 2.95 13.30
N ILE A 23 -1.34 3.60 13.43
CA ILE A 23 -0.44 3.44 14.59
C ILE A 23 -0.53 4.61 15.55
N LEU A 24 -0.92 5.79 15.05
CA LEU A 24 -1.24 7.00 15.81
C LEU A 24 -2.33 7.76 15.04
N PRO A 25 -3.05 8.69 15.69
CA PRO A 25 -3.96 9.58 14.98
C PRO A 25 -3.26 10.22 13.78
N PHE A 26 -3.84 10.02 12.59
CA PHE A 26 -3.34 10.51 11.30
C PHE A 26 -2.04 9.86 10.78
N LEU A 27 -1.56 8.78 11.39
CA LEU A 27 -0.36 8.05 10.95
C LEU A 27 -0.65 6.57 10.73
N TYR A 28 -0.45 6.14 9.50
CA TYR A 28 -0.70 4.77 9.05
C TYR A 28 0.59 4.09 8.62
N LEU A 29 0.73 2.80 8.94
CA LEU A 29 1.82 1.94 8.50
C LEU A 29 1.29 0.94 7.48
N GLY A 30 1.95 0.84 6.32
CA GLY A 30 1.59 -0.08 5.25
C GLY A 30 2.77 -0.47 4.38
N SER A 31 2.55 -1.45 3.50
CA SER A 31 3.52 -1.89 2.51
C SER A 31 3.47 -1.03 1.24
N ALA A 32 4.40 -1.29 0.31
CA ALA A 32 4.34 -0.71 -1.03
C ALA A 32 3.04 -1.07 -1.77
N TYR A 33 2.47 -2.26 -1.49
CA TYR A 33 1.17 -2.65 -2.04
C TYR A 33 0.06 -1.71 -1.57
N HIS A 34 -0.02 -1.42 -0.27
CA HIS A 34 -0.95 -0.44 0.27
C HIS A 34 -0.75 0.96 -0.34
N ALA A 35 0.51 1.41 -0.45
CA ALA A 35 0.85 2.71 -1.02
C ALA A 35 0.52 2.83 -2.52
N SER A 36 0.29 1.71 -3.23
CA SER A 36 -0.10 1.70 -4.64
C SER A 36 -1.62 1.82 -4.90
N ARG A 37 -2.45 1.82 -3.84
CA ARG A 37 -3.93 1.82 -3.95
C ARG A 37 -4.53 3.20 -3.66
N LYS A 38 -4.60 4.05 -4.67
CA LYS A 38 -5.08 5.44 -4.56
C LYS A 38 -6.49 5.56 -3.94
N ASP A 39 -7.42 4.72 -4.40
CA ASP A 39 -8.79 4.65 -3.90
C ASP A 39 -8.85 4.43 -2.38
N MET A 40 -8.01 3.54 -1.88
CA MET A 40 -7.90 3.23 -0.46
C MET A 40 -7.24 4.37 0.32
N LEU A 41 -6.18 4.99 -0.22
CA LEU A 41 -5.51 6.13 0.40
C LEU A 41 -6.45 7.34 0.52
N ASP A 42 -7.22 7.63 -0.53
CA ASP A 42 -8.21 8.71 -0.56
C ASP A 42 -9.34 8.46 0.45
N MET A 43 -9.84 7.22 0.53
CA MET A 43 -10.88 6.84 1.50
C MET A 43 -10.42 6.99 2.96
N LEU A 44 -9.14 6.73 3.24
CA LEU A 44 -8.54 6.90 4.56
C LEU A 44 -8.17 8.37 4.86
N GLY A 45 -8.31 9.28 3.89
CA GLY A 45 -7.92 10.68 4.04
C GLY A 45 -6.41 10.89 4.13
N ILE A 46 -5.61 10.02 3.52
CA ILE A 46 -4.15 10.16 3.48
C ILE A 46 -3.79 11.38 2.63
N THR A 47 -2.96 12.27 3.18
CA THR A 47 -2.49 13.48 2.47
C THR A 47 -1.02 13.40 2.08
N ALA A 48 -0.23 12.56 2.75
CA ALA A 48 1.20 12.41 2.54
C ALA A 48 1.61 10.93 2.54
N LEU A 49 2.58 10.56 1.72
CA LEU A 49 3.19 9.23 1.68
C LEU A 49 4.68 9.33 1.97
N ILE A 50 5.15 8.60 2.98
CA ILE A 50 6.59 8.51 3.32
C ILE A 50 7.06 7.10 2.98
N ASN A 51 7.83 6.99 1.90
CA ASN A 51 8.45 5.73 1.50
C ASN A 51 9.89 5.68 1.99
N VAL A 52 10.21 4.65 2.79
CA VAL A 52 11.55 4.42 3.36
C VAL A 52 12.28 3.24 2.71
N SER A 53 11.80 2.77 1.55
CA SER A 53 12.44 1.69 0.77
C SER A 53 13.43 2.27 -0.24
N SER A 54 14.59 1.62 -0.40
CA SER A 54 15.52 1.89 -1.50
C SER A 54 15.15 1.21 -2.81
N ASN A 55 14.19 0.28 -2.80
CA ASN A 55 13.90 -0.63 -3.90
C ASN A 55 12.47 -0.53 -4.44
N CYS A 56 11.65 0.37 -3.88
CA CYS A 56 10.28 0.58 -4.31
C CYS A 56 10.08 2.05 -4.71
N PRO A 57 9.63 2.34 -5.94
CA PRO A 57 9.33 3.71 -6.35
C PRO A 57 8.06 4.22 -5.65
N ASN A 58 7.91 5.54 -5.59
CA ASN A 58 6.66 6.16 -5.14
C ASN A 58 5.62 6.12 -6.27
N HIS A 59 4.36 5.86 -5.92
CA HIS A 59 3.30 5.69 -6.92
C HIS A 59 2.55 6.99 -7.29
N PHE A 60 2.67 8.05 -6.48
CA PHE A 60 1.80 9.24 -6.57
C PHE A 60 2.51 10.53 -6.10
N GLU A 61 3.76 10.74 -6.50
CA GLU A 61 4.60 11.86 -6.02
C GLU A 61 3.99 13.26 -6.26
N ASP A 62 3.18 13.41 -7.31
CA ASP A 62 2.50 14.68 -7.62
C ASP A 62 1.20 14.91 -6.82
N HIS A 63 0.75 13.92 -6.04
CA HIS A 63 -0.55 13.95 -5.35
C HIS A 63 -0.45 13.97 -3.83
N TYR A 64 0.54 13.28 -3.24
CA TYR A 64 0.70 13.21 -1.78
C TYR A 64 2.07 13.77 -1.39
N GLN A 65 2.08 14.78 -0.51
CA GLN A 65 3.29 15.48 -0.02
C GLN A 65 3.21 15.75 1.47
#